data_AF-A0A0Q6JI47-F1
#
_entry.id   AF-A0A0Q6JI47-F1
#
_cell.length_a   1.000
_cell.length_b   1.000
_cell.length_c   1.000
_cell.angle_alpha   90.00
_cell.angle_beta   90.00
_cell.angle_gamma   90.00
#
_symmetry.space_group_name_H-M   'P 1'
#
loop_
_entity.id
_entity.type
_entity.pdbx_description
1 polymer ?
#
loop_
_entity_poly.entity_id
_entity_poly.type
_entity_poly.pdbx_seq_one_letter_code
_entity_poly.pdbx_strand_id
1 'polypeptide(L)'
;MLPFETVVQTHGAVVLRVCRAAVGPVDADDAWSETFLSALRAYPDLPADANVQAWLVTIAHRKAIDMHRAAARRAVPTAELPDRQQTAPDENHALWAAVAALPDTQRLAVAYHHIGGLPHADVAALLGNSTAAARRACADGIATLRRTTTRSELL
;
A
#
# COMPACT_ATOMS: atom_id res chain seq x y z
N MET A 1 8.23 -16.18 -19.73
CA MET A 1 7.78 -15.09 -18.83
C MET A 1 7.38 -13.89 -19.66
N LEU A 2 6.39 -13.11 -19.21
CA LEU A 2 6.06 -11.84 -19.84
C LEU A 2 7.22 -10.85 -19.67
N PRO A 3 7.46 -9.92 -20.62
CA PRO A 3 8.40 -8.82 -20.42
C PRO A 3 8.08 -8.07 -19.12
N PHE A 4 9.11 -7.65 -18.38
CA PHE A 4 8.89 -6.97 -17.10
C PHE A 4 8.13 -5.66 -17.25
N GLU A 5 8.32 -4.94 -18.36
CA GLU A 5 7.53 -3.75 -18.68
C GLU A 5 6.02 -4.03 -18.67
N THR A 6 5.58 -5.18 -19.20
CA THR A 6 4.17 -5.60 -19.16
C THR A 6 3.69 -5.80 -17.73
N VAL A 7 4.54 -6.32 -16.84
CA VAL A 7 4.22 -6.46 -15.41
C VAL A 7 4.03 -5.09 -14.76
N VAL A 8 4.91 -4.12 -15.06
CA VAL A 8 4.80 -2.74 -14.56
C VAL A 8 3.52 -2.08 -15.08
N GLN A 9 3.24 -2.18 -16.38
CA GLN A 9 2.04 -1.60 -17.00
C GLN A 9 0.76 -2.19 -16.41
N THR A 10 0.74 -3.51 -16.15
CA THR A 10 -0.45 -4.22 -15.66
C THR A 10 -0.71 -3.93 -14.18
N HIS A 11 0.32 -3.93 -13.34
CA HIS A 11 0.16 -3.88 -11.89
C HIS A 11 0.56 -2.56 -11.24
N GLY A 12 1.21 -1.65 -11.98
CA GLY A 12 1.76 -0.40 -11.47
C GLY A 12 0.75 0.44 -10.70
N ALA A 13 -0.44 0.64 -11.26
CA ALA A 13 -1.49 1.43 -10.60
C ALA A 13 -1.98 0.78 -9.30
N VAL A 14 -2.13 -0.55 -9.27
CA VAL A 14 -2.55 -1.28 -8.06
C VAL A 14 -1.49 -1.19 -6.96
N VAL A 15 -0.22 -1.42 -7.32
CA VAL A 15 0.89 -1.34 -6.38
C VAL A 15 1.03 0.09 -5.83
N LEU A 16 0.83 1.13 -6.66
CA LEU A 16 0.91 2.52 -6.20
C LEU A 16 -0.16 2.83 -5.16
N ARG A 17 -1.39 2.36 -5.38
CA ARG A 17 -2.49 2.50 -4.42
C ARG A 17 -2.20 1.78 -3.10
N VAL A 18 -1.57 0.60 -3.17
CA VAL A 18 -1.12 -0.13 -1.98
C VAL A 18 -0.02 0.64 -1.25
N CYS A 19 0.96 1.19 -1.96
CA CYS A 19 2.01 2.03 -1.38
C CYS A 19 1.42 3.27 -0.70
N ARG A 20 0.48 3.99 -1.34
CA ARG A 20 -0.21 5.14 -0.75
C ARG A 20 -0.90 4.80 0.57
N ALA A 21 -1.58 3.66 0.65
CA ALA A 21 -2.19 3.24 1.91
C ALA A 21 -1.17 2.83 2.98
N ALA A 22 -0.02 2.28 2.58
CA ALA A 22 0.98 1.73 3.47
C ALA A 22 1.94 2.78 4.06
N VAL A 23 2.39 3.75 3.26
CA VAL A 23 3.38 4.76 3.66
C VAL A 23 2.89 6.21 3.54
N GLY A 24 1.67 6.42 3.04
CA GLY A 24 1.13 7.76 2.82
C GLY A 24 1.54 8.37 1.47
N PRO A 25 0.96 9.53 1.10
CA PRO A 25 1.12 10.10 -0.23
C PRO A 25 2.53 10.62 -0.54
N VAL A 26 3.27 11.06 0.47
CA VAL A 26 4.62 11.63 0.30
C VAL A 26 5.63 10.58 -0.13
N ASP A 27 5.54 9.40 0.47
CA ASP A 27 6.53 8.33 0.34
C ASP A 27 6.09 7.24 -0.67
N ALA A 28 4.89 7.37 -1.24
CA ALA A 28 4.29 6.32 -2.07
C ALA A 28 5.04 6.06 -3.39
N ASP A 29 5.46 7.11 -4.08
CA ASP A 29 6.15 7.00 -5.38
C ASP A 29 7.54 6.37 -5.21
N ASP A 30 8.21 6.68 -4.11
CA ASP A 30 9.49 6.06 -3.72
C ASP A 30 9.29 4.58 -3.37
N ALA A 31 8.30 4.26 -2.54
CA ALA A 31 7.95 2.89 -2.19
C ALA A 31 7.59 2.06 -3.43
N TRP A 32 6.85 2.66 -4.39
CA TRP A 32 6.50 2.03 -5.66
C TRP A 32 7.76 1.75 -6.50
N SER A 33 8.64 2.75 -6.62
CA SER A 33 9.88 2.63 -7.39
C SER A 33 10.80 1.55 -6.80
N GLU A 34 10.98 1.54 -5.48
CA GLU A 34 11.74 0.50 -4.80
C GLU A 34 11.13 -0.90 -4.95
N THR A 35 9.79 -0.99 -4.96
CA THR A 35 9.07 -2.24 -5.16
C THR A 35 9.39 -2.81 -6.55
N PHE A 36 9.24 -2.01 -7.60
CA PHE A 36 9.49 -2.47 -8.96
C PHE A 36 10.97 -2.68 -9.26
N LEU A 37 11.88 -1.89 -8.66
CA LEU A 37 13.32 -2.15 -8.75
C LEU A 37 13.69 -3.50 -8.11
N SER A 38 13.13 -3.80 -6.94
CA SER A 38 13.34 -5.08 -6.26
C SER A 38 12.70 -6.23 -7.05
N ALA A 39 11.51 -6.02 -7.59
CA ALA A 39 10.81 -7.00 -8.40
C ALA A 39 11.59 -7.30 -9.69
N LEU A 40 12.12 -6.29 -10.39
CA LEU A 40 12.90 -6.48 -11.62
C LEU A 40 14.06 -7.46 -11.42
N ARG A 41 14.74 -7.37 -10.28
CA ARG A 41 15.88 -8.24 -9.94
C ARG A 41 15.47 -9.68 -9.63
N ALA A 42 14.33 -9.86 -8.95
CA ALA A 42 13.84 -11.17 -8.51
C ALA A 42 12.90 -11.84 -9.51
N TYR A 43 12.39 -11.09 -10.49
CA TYR A 43 11.40 -11.57 -11.46
C TYR A 43 11.87 -12.77 -12.28
N PRO A 44 13.12 -12.90 -12.74
CA PRO A 44 13.57 -14.09 -13.48
C PRO A 44 13.40 -15.41 -12.72
N ASP A 45 13.42 -15.37 -11.39
CA ASP A 45 13.31 -16.54 -10.52
C ASP A 45 11.88 -16.80 -10.03
N LEU A 46 10.92 -15.95 -10.41
CA LEU A 46 9.53 -16.10 -9.98
C LEU A 46 8.91 -17.34 -10.66
N PRO A 47 8.23 -18.24 -9.92
CA PRO A 47 7.54 -19.37 -10.52
C PRO A 47 6.50 -18.91 -11.55
N ALA A 48 6.37 -19.65 -12.66
CA ALA A 48 5.50 -19.28 -13.77
C ALA A 48 3.99 -19.27 -13.40
N ASP A 49 3.61 -20.01 -12.36
CA ASP A 49 2.26 -20.12 -11.80
C ASP A 49 2.02 -19.17 -10.62
N ALA A 50 3.01 -18.35 -10.24
CA ALA A 50 2.88 -17.41 -9.15
C ALA A 50 1.87 -16.30 -9.47
N ASN A 51 1.09 -15.90 -8.47
CA ASN A 51 0.29 -14.69 -8.54
C ASN A 51 1.20 -13.45 -8.45
N VAL A 52 1.51 -12.87 -9.61
CA VAL A 52 2.42 -11.72 -9.74
C VAL A 52 1.96 -10.52 -8.91
N GLN A 53 0.65 -10.23 -8.86
CA GLN A 53 0.13 -9.11 -8.08
C GLN A 53 0.34 -9.32 -6.58
N ALA A 54 -0.03 -10.49 -6.05
CA ALA A 54 0.17 -10.81 -4.63
C ALA A 54 1.66 -10.78 -4.25
N TRP A 55 2.53 -11.27 -5.14
CA TRP A 55 3.97 -11.20 -4.96
C TRP A 55 4.48 -9.75 -4.91
N LEU A 56 4.05 -8.88 -5.84
CA LEU A 56 4.41 -7.46 -5.83
C LEU A 56 3.95 -6.74 -4.56
N VAL A 57 2.74 -7.02 -4.08
CA VAL A 57 2.21 -6.43 -2.83
C VAL A 57 3.01 -6.92 -1.62
N THR A 58 3.46 -8.18 -1.62
CA THR A 58 4.35 -8.70 -0.58
C THR A 58 5.69 -7.95 -0.56
N ILE A 59 6.26 -7.61 -1.73
CA ILE A 59 7.45 -6.76 -1.83
C ILE A 59 7.14 -5.35 -1.30
N ALA A 60 6.05 -4.73 -1.74
CA ALA A 60 5.65 -3.39 -1.32
C ALA A 60 5.46 -3.28 0.20
N HIS A 61 4.88 -4.31 0.82
CA HIS A 61 4.74 -4.40 2.27
C HIS A 61 6.10 -4.37 2.99
N ARG A 62 7.07 -5.16 2.53
CA ARG A 62 8.42 -5.18 3.11
C ARG A 62 9.09 -3.81 3.00
N LYS A 63 8.96 -3.16 1.83
CA LYS A 63 9.45 -1.80 1.61
C LYS A 63 8.81 -0.80 2.57
N ALA A 64 7.49 -0.86 2.75
CA ALA A 64 6.79 -0.01 3.71
C ALA A 64 7.32 -0.21 5.14
N ILE A 65 7.53 -1.45 5.59
CA ILE A 65 8.11 -1.73 6.91
C ILE A 65 9.50 -1.10 7.04
N ASP A 66 10.36 -1.25 6.03
CA ASP A 66 11.72 -0.72 6.08
C ASP A 66 11.72 0.81 6.14
N MET A 67 10.83 1.47 5.40
CA MET A 67 10.65 2.92 5.43
C MET A 67 10.16 3.41 6.79
N HIS A 68 9.14 2.77 7.37
CA HIS A 68 8.65 3.09 8.72
C HIS A 68 9.74 2.93 9.79
N ARG A 69 10.53 1.85 9.69
CA ARG A 69 11.68 1.63 10.58
C ARG A 69 12.76 2.69 10.39
N ALA A 70 13.04 3.11 9.16
CA ALA A 70 14.01 4.17 8.88
C ALA A 70 13.54 5.53 9.38
N ALA A 71 12.26 5.86 9.24
CA ALA A 71 11.66 7.08 9.75
C ALA A 71 11.71 7.14 11.28
N ALA A 72 11.38 6.05 11.97
CA ALA A 72 11.44 5.96 13.42
C ALA A 72 12.87 6.17 13.97
N ARG A 73 13.91 5.72 13.24
CA ARG A 73 15.32 5.93 13.62
C ARG A 73 15.82 7.36 13.33
N ARG A 74 15.13 8.12 12.48
CA ARG A 74 15.49 9.50 12.07
C ARG A 74 14.92 10.58 13.00
N ALA A 75 14.52 10.24 14.22
CA ALA A 75 13.90 11.18 15.16
C ALA A 75 14.85 12.31 15.62
N VAL A 76 15.01 13.36 14.81
CA VAL A 76 15.05 14.81 15.11
C VAL A 76 14.97 15.57 13.75
N PRO A 77 13.98 16.46 13.52
CA PRO A 77 14.10 17.46 12.46
C PRO A 77 14.73 18.75 13.02
N THR A 78 15.98 19.03 12.63
CA THR A 78 16.50 20.39 12.52
C THR A 78 16.81 20.65 11.05
N ALA A 79 15.83 21.17 10.32
CA ALA A 79 15.95 22.01 9.13
C ALA A 79 14.59 22.06 8.43
N GLU A 80 14.18 23.26 8.01
CA GLU A 80 13.08 23.45 7.07
C GLU A 80 13.30 22.58 5.83
N LEU A 81 12.33 21.72 5.54
CA LEU A 81 12.31 20.96 4.29
C LEU A 81 12.02 21.93 3.13
N PRO A 82 12.73 21.83 1.99
CA PRO A 82 12.36 22.58 0.80
C PRO A 82 10.92 22.26 0.40
N ASP A 83 10.21 23.28 -0.08
CA ASP A 83 8.83 23.18 -0.57
C ASP A 83 8.77 22.13 -1.69
N ARG A 84 8.37 20.91 -1.33
CA ARG A 84 8.30 19.78 -2.27
C ARG A 84 6.97 19.93 -2.99
N GLN A 85 7.03 20.27 -4.28
CA GLN A 85 5.86 20.47 -5.13
C GLN A 85 4.86 19.34 -4.92
N GLN A 86 3.70 19.68 -4.36
CA GLN A 86 2.57 18.77 -4.29
C GLN A 86 2.19 18.41 -5.72
N THR A 87 2.30 17.13 -6.05
CA THR A 87 1.76 16.57 -7.29
C THR A 87 0.28 16.97 -7.40
N ALA A 88 -0.20 17.20 -8.63
CA ALA A 88 -1.55 17.69 -8.91
C ALA A 88 -2.63 17.05 -8.01
N PRO A 89 -3.71 17.79 -7.63
CA PRO A 89 -4.72 17.27 -6.72
C PRO A 89 -5.23 15.91 -7.20
N ASP A 90 -4.98 14.85 -6.44
CA ASP A 90 -5.56 13.54 -6.70
C ASP A 90 -7.08 13.70 -6.62
N GLU A 91 -7.80 13.35 -7.69
CA GLU A 91 -9.28 13.35 -7.70
C GLU A 91 -9.85 12.51 -6.54
N ASN A 92 -9.05 11.58 -5.99
CA ASN A 92 -9.38 10.76 -4.84
C ASN A 92 -8.80 11.27 -3.52
N HIS A 93 -8.39 12.54 -3.42
CA HIS A 93 -7.77 13.08 -2.20
C HIS A 93 -8.60 12.82 -0.94
N ALA A 94 -9.92 13.04 -1.00
CA ALA A 94 -10.83 12.78 0.12
C ALA A 94 -10.89 11.28 0.49
N LEU A 95 -10.87 10.39 -0.49
CA LEU A 95 -10.82 8.94 -0.26
C LEU A 95 -9.50 8.55 0.43
N TRP A 96 -8.36 9.03 -0.08
CA TRP A 96 -7.06 8.72 0.50
C TRP A 96 -6.89 9.32 1.90
N ALA A 97 -7.46 10.48 2.18
CA ALA A 97 -7.54 11.04 3.52
C ALA A 97 -8.37 10.14 4.46
N ALA A 98 -9.52 9.63 4.00
CA ALA A 98 -10.33 8.69 4.77
C ALA A 98 -9.61 7.36 5.02
N VAL A 99 -8.87 6.84 4.02
CA VAL A 99 -8.03 5.64 4.18
C VAL A 99 -6.90 5.88 5.18
N ALA A 100 -6.22 7.02 5.10
CA ALA A 100 -5.15 7.40 6.02
C ALA A 100 -5.65 7.52 7.47
N ALA A 101 -6.89 7.95 7.68
CA ALA A 101 -7.52 8.07 8.99
C ALA A 101 -7.91 6.73 9.64
N LEU A 102 -7.86 5.61 8.91
CA LEU A 102 -8.11 4.28 9.50
C LEU A 102 -6.98 3.88 10.45
N PRO A 103 -7.27 3.11 11.51
CA PRO A 103 -6.25 2.41 12.29
C PRO A 103 -5.35 1.55 11.39
N ASP A 104 -4.04 1.50 11.66
CA ASP A 104 -3.04 0.87 10.81
C ASP A 104 -3.41 -0.55 10.36
N THR A 105 -3.87 -1.39 11.29
CA THR A 105 -4.26 -2.77 10.97
C THR A 105 -5.46 -2.82 10.01
N GLN A 106 -6.44 -1.93 10.15
CA GLN A 106 -7.58 -1.86 9.23
C GLN A 106 -7.13 -1.30 7.87
N ARG A 107 -6.34 -0.24 7.88
CA ARG A 107 -5.79 0.39 6.67
C ARG A 107 -5.01 -0.59 5.81
N LEU A 108 -4.07 -1.31 6.41
CA LEU A 108 -3.24 -2.29 5.72
C LEU A 108 -4.03 -3.53 5.30
N ALA A 109 -4.96 -4.01 6.14
CA ALA A 109 -5.81 -5.14 5.78
C ALA A 109 -6.69 -4.81 4.57
N VAL A 110 -7.32 -3.63 4.54
CA VAL A 110 -8.08 -3.14 3.39
C VAL A 110 -7.19 -3.00 2.16
N ALA A 111 -6.02 -2.38 2.30
CA ALA A 111 -5.10 -2.18 1.19
C ALA A 111 -4.64 -3.51 0.58
N TYR A 112 -4.16 -4.45 1.39
CA TYR A 112 -3.62 -5.71 0.87
C TYR A 112 -4.71 -6.63 0.34
N HIS A 113 -5.88 -6.68 0.99
CA HIS A 113 -6.97 -7.53 0.53
C HIS A 113 -7.73 -6.94 -0.66
N HIS A 114 -8.32 -5.75 -0.50
CA HIS A 114 -9.26 -5.21 -1.50
C HIS A 114 -8.56 -4.52 -2.68
N ILE A 115 -7.39 -3.92 -2.44
CA ILE A 115 -6.63 -3.27 -3.51
C ILE A 115 -5.59 -4.26 -4.05
N GLY A 116 -4.81 -4.88 -3.16
CA GLY A 116 -3.74 -5.81 -3.51
C GLY A 116 -4.21 -7.20 -3.93
N GLY A 117 -5.46 -7.57 -3.67
CA GLY A 117 -6.03 -8.85 -4.08
C GLY A 117 -5.53 -10.06 -3.28
N LEU A 118 -4.87 -9.85 -2.14
CA LEU A 118 -4.37 -10.97 -1.33
C LEU A 118 -5.53 -11.69 -0.63
N PRO A 119 -5.52 -13.03 -0.57
CA PRO A 119 -6.35 -13.79 0.36
C PRO A 119 -6.14 -13.31 1.80
N HIS A 120 -7.19 -13.37 2.63
CA HIS A 120 -7.08 -12.99 4.05
C HIS A 120 -6.01 -13.77 4.82
N ALA A 121 -5.70 -15.00 4.42
CA ALA A 121 -4.63 -15.80 5.02
C ALA A 121 -3.26 -15.14 4.78
N ASP A 122 -2.99 -14.68 3.55
CA ASP A 122 -1.74 -14.04 3.19
C ASP A 122 -1.64 -12.65 3.82
N VAL A 123 -2.74 -11.90 3.87
CA VAL A 123 -2.81 -10.63 4.61
C VAL A 123 -2.48 -10.86 6.10
N ALA A 124 -3.02 -11.90 6.71
CA ALA A 124 -2.75 -12.22 8.11
C ALA A 124 -1.29 -12.57 8.35
N ALA A 125 -0.69 -13.35 7.45
CA ALA A 125 0.73 -13.70 7.49
C ALA A 125 1.62 -12.45 7.39
N LEU A 126 1.30 -11.52 6.48
CA LEU A 126 2.02 -10.24 6.36
C LEU A 126 1.88 -9.36 7.61
N LEU A 127 0.69 -9.29 8.19
CA LEU A 127 0.40 -8.45 9.35
C LEU A 127 0.77 -9.10 10.69
N GLY A 128 1.28 -10.34 10.69
CA GLY A 128 1.63 -11.08 11.89
C GLY A 128 0.43 -11.36 12.81
N ASN A 129 -0.75 -11.60 12.25
CA ASN A 129 -1.99 -11.86 13.00
C ASN A 129 -2.75 -13.10 12.49
N SER A 130 -3.93 -13.38 13.07
CA SER A 130 -4.76 -14.52 12.64
C SER A 130 -5.64 -14.16 11.42
N THR A 131 -5.98 -15.15 10.59
CA THR A 131 -6.90 -14.95 9.44
C THR A 131 -8.25 -14.36 9.86
N ALA A 132 -8.75 -14.74 11.04
CA ALA A 132 -9.97 -14.17 11.62
C ALA A 132 -9.80 -12.67 11.95
N ALA A 133 -8.67 -12.29 12.54
CA ALA A 133 -8.35 -10.88 12.81
C ALA A 133 -8.20 -10.07 11.53
N ALA A 134 -7.51 -10.58 10.50
CA ALA A 134 -7.39 -9.92 9.21
C ALA A 134 -8.74 -9.72 8.52
N ARG A 135 -9.62 -10.74 8.52
CA ARG A 135 -11.00 -10.63 8.03
C ARG A 135 -11.77 -9.54 8.76
N ARG A 136 -11.70 -9.55 10.09
CA ARG A 136 -12.38 -8.57 10.93
C ARG A 136 -11.89 -7.14 10.64
N ALA A 137 -10.57 -6.95 10.57
CA ALA A 137 -9.95 -5.67 10.26
C ALA A 137 -10.36 -5.14 8.87
N CYS A 138 -10.44 -6.01 7.85
CA CYS A 138 -10.97 -5.63 6.53
C CYS A 138 -12.43 -5.14 6.65
N ALA A 139 -13.28 -5.92 7.31
CA ALA A 139 -14.70 -5.60 7.45
C ALA A 139 -14.92 -4.28 8.21
N ASP A 140 -14.24 -4.09 9.33
CA ASP A 140 -14.33 -2.85 10.12
C ASP A 140 -13.77 -1.64 9.36
N GLY A 141 -12.70 -1.83 8.60
CA GLY A 141 -12.12 -0.79 7.74
C GLY A 141 -13.09 -0.35 6.65
N ILE A 142 -13.66 -1.30 5.88
CA ILE A 142 -14.65 -1.00 4.84
C ILE A 142 -15.92 -0.36 5.44
N ALA A 143 -16.41 -0.85 6.58
CA ALA A 143 -17.56 -0.25 7.26
C ALA A 143 -17.28 1.19 7.72
N THR A 144 -16.04 1.48 8.13
CA THR A 144 -15.64 2.84 8.50
C THR A 144 -15.56 3.75 7.29
N LEU A 145 -14.89 3.32 6.21
CA LEU A 145 -14.79 4.09 4.96
C LEU A 145 -16.16 4.41 4.37
N ARG A 146 -17.09 3.45 4.35
CA ARG A 146 -18.47 3.69 3.89
C ARG A 146 -19.17 4.78 4.70
N ARG A 147 -18.95 4.84 6.02
CA ARG A 147 -19.58 5.84 6.89
C ARG A 147 -18.97 7.24 6.77
N THR A 148 -17.70 7.34 6.40
CA THR A 148 -16.96 8.60 6.34
C THR A 148 -16.99 9.21 4.94
N THR A 149 -16.86 8.40 3.87
CA THR A 149 -16.89 8.90 2.49
C THR A 149 -18.29 9.37 2.08
N THR A 150 -19.36 8.63 2.41
CA THR A 150 -20.74 9.08 2.15
C THR A 150 -21.12 10.37 2.88
N ARG A 151 -20.43 10.70 3.98
CA ARG A 151 -20.63 11.96 4.72
C ARG A 151 -19.90 13.14 4.09
N SER A 152 -18.79 12.88 3.40
CA SER A 152 -18.01 13.89 2.70
C SER A 152 -18.62 14.33 1.37
N GLU A 153 -19.51 13.53 0.78
CA GLU A 153 -20.24 13.86 -0.46
C GLU A 153 -21.52 14.68 -0.20
N LEU A 154 -21.92 14.84 1.07
CA LEU A 154 -23.14 15.56 1.50
C LEU A 154 -22.88 16.97 2.04
N LEU A 155 -21.62 17.44 2.02
CA LEU A 155 -21.18 18.78 2.45
C LEU A 155 -20.49 19.48 1.27
#